data_AF-A0AAW1RKC9-F1
#
_entry.id   AF-A0AAW1RKC9-F1
#
_cell.length_a   1.000
_cell.length_b   1.000
_cell.length_c   1.000
_cell.angle_alpha   90.00
_cell.angle_beta   90.00
_cell.angle_gamma   90.00
#
_symmetry.space_group_name_H-M   'P 1'
#
loop_
_entity.id
_entity.type
_entity.pdbx_description
1 polymer ?
#
loop_
_entity_poly.entity_id
_entity_poly.type
_entity_poly.pdbx_seq_one_letter_code
_entity_poly.pdbx_strand_id
1 'polypeptide(L)'
;MPVVLPQLQEPPGDGRVAAAMADALSAALRALPAALRSHARPVERFAASALMAAGSPPGLRLAASQLLALVPRAAGDAGAWGDLCQRLLTEAHRQLDVAFLGLEDPALVTSARATLKPGGMGLLGGAPGPPSAGPAAAAGAGGGAGGAAALARLGGLLDCLERLLTGAFPVAVPLPGGTVLALLRRVLAMDTAPVAEGRVPASASAYAELISALPALHAAALGLLQTLLAVGRGALAPLQGPACALACDLLRRLAAGGARTLVVAAWPVREQVHAFSADVLAAAVQSAALRLLEALLQAGGASLPAEQRARADALAAHAAATTAAAAERLAREAETGGRERAWASASAAYGGQGDPGGVGAPELRAAALRALAASVLAPAPHRPPFLPLALELFRQGLLALAPDVVAVSGRALAACEALLHPRLGGGYAAGESEDSEGPLPEIDSGLSSSDEESGIEE
;
A
#
# COMPACT_ATOMS: atom_id res chain seq x y z
N MET A 1 -15.68 -34.27 -10.73
CA MET A 1 -14.78 -33.28 -11.37
C MET A 1 -14.86 -33.25 -12.90
N PRO A 2 -14.87 -34.37 -13.68
CA PRO A 2 -14.80 -34.27 -15.15
C PRO A 2 -16.06 -33.77 -15.86
N VAL A 3 -17.23 -33.78 -15.20
CA VAL A 3 -18.51 -33.39 -15.84
C VAL A 3 -18.81 -31.88 -15.74
N VAL A 4 -18.19 -31.14 -14.81
CA VAL A 4 -18.55 -29.73 -14.52
C VAL A 4 -17.65 -28.70 -15.24
N LEU A 5 -16.42 -29.08 -15.57
CA LEU A 5 -15.41 -28.17 -16.16
C LEU A 5 -15.75 -27.62 -17.56
N PRO A 6 -16.45 -28.33 -18.48
CA PRO A 6 -16.81 -27.79 -19.80
C PRO A 6 -17.86 -26.67 -19.78
N GLN A 7 -18.61 -26.51 -18.68
CA GLN A 7 -19.71 -25.54 -18.56
C GLN A 7 -19.35 -24.26 -17.79
N LEU A 8 -18.07 -24.08 -17.43
CA LEU A 8 -17.58 -22.90 -16.67
C LEU A 8 -17.54 -21.59 -17.47
N GLN A 9 -18.32 -21.42 -18.54
CA GLN A 9 -18.29 -20.17 -19.32
C GLN A 9 -18.93 -19.00 -18.58
N GLU A 10 -19.97 -19.26 -17.78
CA GLU A 10 -20.68 -18.24 -17.00
C GLU A 10 -20.84 -18.68 -15.54
N PRO A 11 -20.79 -17.73 -14.59
CA PRO A 11 -21.10 -18.06 -13.21
C PRO A 11 -22.57 -18.49 -13.06
N PRO A 12 -22.87 -19.48 -12.21
CA PRO A 12 -24.26 -19.87 -11.98
C PRO A 12 -25.06 -18.68 -11.45
N GLY A 13 -26.35 -18.63 -11.77
CA GLY A 13 -27.24 -17.52 -11.40
C GLY A 13 -27.34 -17.29 -9.88
N ASP A 14 -27.05 -18.31 -9.06
CA ASP A 14 -26.89 -18.16 -7.62
C ASP A 14 -25.45 -17.79 -7.25
N GLY A 15 -25.25 -16.54 -6.83
CA GLY A 15 -23.95 -16.00 -6.45
C GLY A 15 -23.28 -16.74 -5.27
N ARG A 16 -24.03 -17.40 -4.39
CA ARG A 16 -23.45 -18.20 -3.29
C ARG A 16 -22.84 -19.50 -3.82
N VAL A 17 -23.54 -20.15 -4.74
CA VAL A 17 -23.05 -21.36 -5.41
C VAL A 17 -21.82 -21.03 -6.26
N ALA A 18 -21.85 -19.89 -6.98
CA ALA A 18 -20.70 -19.41 -7.73
C ALA A 18 -19.47 -19.18 -6.83
N ALA A 19 -19.66 -18.59 -5.65
CA ALA A 19 -18.57 -18.33 -4.71
C ALA A 19 -17.98 -19.63 -4.16
N ALA A 20 -18.82 -20.57 -3.72
CA ALA A 20 -18.37 -21.88 -3.25
C ALA A 20 -17.61 -22.67 -4.34
N MET A 21 -18.05 -22.55 -5.59
CA MET A 21 -17.34 -23.14 -6.73
C MET A 21 -15.98 -22.49 -6.96
N ALA A 22 -15.88 -21.16 -6.85
CA ALA A 22 -14.61 -20.44 -6.94
C ALA A 22 -13.63 -20.85 -5.83
N ASP A 23 -14.14 -21.04 -4.60
CA ASP A 23 -13.34 -21.51 -3.47
C ASP A 23 -12.85 -22.95 -3.66
N ALA A 24 -13.71 -23.84 -4.15
CA ALA A 24 -13.34 -25.23 -4.46
C ALA A 24 -12.27 -25.30 -5.56
N LEU A 25 -12.41 -24.51 -6.62
CA LEU A 25 -11.39 -24.40 -7.68
C LEU A 25 -10.07 -23.81 -7.14
N SER A 26 -10.15 -22.84 -6.23
CA SER A 26 -8.98 -22.27 -5.56
C SER A 26 -8.25 -23.30 -4.70
N ALA A 27 -8.99 -24.12 -3.95
CA ALA A 27 -8.42 -25.23 -3.18
C ALA A 27 -7.75 -26.26 -4.09
N ALA A 28 -8.38 -26.60 -5.21
CA ALA A 28 -7.83 -27.53 -6.20
C ALA A 28 -6.54 -26.99 -6.85
N LEU A 29 -6.47 -25.70 -7.21
CA LEU A 29 -5.25 -25.09 -7.76
C LEU A 29 -4.09 -25.02 -6.75
N ARG A 30 -4.39 -24.89 -5.45
CA ARG A 30 -3.38 -24.94 -4.40
C ARG A 30 -2.83 -26.36 -4.21
N ALA A 31 -3.71 -27.36 -4.19
CA ALA A 31 -3.34 -28.75 -3.94
C ALA A 31 -2.71 -29.43 -5.15
N LEU A 32 -3.29 -29.24 -6.35
CA LEU A 32 -2.98 -29.99 -7.57
C LEU A 32 -2.96 -29.07 -8.81
N PRO A 33 -2.07 -28.07 -8.88
CA PRO A 33 -2.05 -27.09 -9.98
C PRO A 33 -1.90 -27.74 -11.37
N ALA A 34 -1.03 -28.75 -11.48
CA ALA A 34 -0.78 -29.44 -12.75
C ALA A 34 -2.03 -30.18 -13.29
N ALA A 35 -2.91 -30.65 -12.41
CA ALA A 35 -4.14 -31.36 -12.80
C ALA A 35 -5.16 -30.44 -13.49
N LEU A 36 -5.05 -29.11 -13.29
CA LEU A 36 -5.94 -28.11 -13.85
C LEU A 36 -5.35 -27.38 -15.07
N ARG A 37 -4.18 -27.79 -15.57
CA ARG A 37 -3.49 -27.12 -16.68
C ARG A 37 -4.34 -27.04 -17.95
N SER A 38 -5.01 -28.13 -18.33
CA SER A 38 -5.94 -28.18 -19.48
C SER A 38 -7.19 -27.32 -19.30
N HIS A 39 -7.50 -26.94 -18.06
CA HIS A 39 -8.71 -26.18 -17.70
C HIS A 39 -8.40 -24.75 -17.22
N ALA A 40 -7.13 -24.32 -17.29
CA ALA A 40 -6.71 -23.01 -16.79
C ALA A 40 -7.46 -21.85 -17.47
N ARG A 41 -7.68 -21.92 -18.80
CA ARG A 41 -8.39 -20.87 -19.55
C ARG A 41 -9.88 -20.78 -19.22
N PRO A 42 -10.66 -21.88 -19.17
CA PRO A 42 -12.04 -21.83 -18.65
C PRO A 42 -12.12 -21.27 -17.23
N VAL A 43 -11.25 -21.71 -16.33
CA VAL A 43 -11.23 -21.24 -14.93
C VAL A 43 -10.90 -19.74 -14.86
N GLU A 44 -9.94 -19.27 -15.66
CA GLU A 44 -9.60 -17.85 -15.80
C GLU A 44 -10.82 -17.03 -16.25
N ARG A 45 -11.52 -17.48 -17.31
CA ARG A 45 -12.69 -16.78 -17.84
C ARG A 45 -13.84 -16.72 -16.84
N PHE A 46 -14.11 -17.82 -16.14
CA PHE A 46 -15.10 -17.86 -15.06
C PHE A 46 -14.78 -16.84 -13.97
N ALA A 47 -13.54 -16.83 -13.48
CA ALA A 47 -13.13 -15.90 -12.43
C ALA A 47 -13.16 -14.45 -12.92
N ALA A 48 -12.70 -14.20 -14.15
CA ALA A 48 -12.72 -12.88 -14.77
C ALA A 48 -14.16 -12.36 -14.97
N SER A 49 -15.09 -13.19 -15.45
CA SER A 49 -16.49 -12.79 -15.65
C SER A 49 -17.19 -12.52 -14.32
N ALA A 50 -16.98 -13.38 -13.31
CA ALA A 50 -17.51 -13.19 -11.96
C ALA A 50 -16.97 -11.92 -11.28
N LEU A 51 -15.70 -11.56 -11.50
CA LEU A 51 -15.09 -10.34 -10.98
C LEU A 51 -15.63 -9.08 -11.69
N MET A 52 -15.89 -9.18 -13.00
CA MET A 52 -16.27 -8.07 -13.87
C MET A 52 -17.79 -7.83 -13.99
N ALA A 53 -18.62 -8.72 -13.47
CA ALA A 53 -20.07 -8.57 -13.51
C ALA A 53 -20.54 -7.40 -12.63
N ALA A 54 -21.36 -6.49 -13.20
CA ALA A 54 -21.80 -5.27 -12.54
C ALA A 54 -22.56 -5.52 -11.22
N GLY A 55 -23.33 -6.60 -11.15
CA GLY A 55 -24.09 -7.03 -9.96
C GLY A 55 -23.41 -8.12 -9.12
N SER A 56 -22.11 -8.38 -9.31
CA SER A 56 -21.43 -9.44 -8.56
C SER A 56 -21.41 -9.14 -7.07
N PRO A 57 -21.95 -10.03 -6.20
CA PRO A 57 -21.94 -9.83 -4.76
C PRO A 57 -20.50 -9.80 -4.23
N PRO A 58 -20.23 -9.08 -3.13
CA PRO A 58 -18.86 -8.87 -2.64
C PRO A 58 -18.14 -10.18 -2.33
N GLY A 59 -18.85 -11.17 -1.75
CA GLY A 59 -18.28 -12.50 -1.48
C GLY A 59 -17.86 -13.27 -2.74
N LEU A 60 -18.65 -13.20 -3.82
CA LEU A 60 -18.29 -13.81 -5.10
C LEU A 60 -17.10 -13.09 -5.73
N ARG A 61 -17.09 -11.76 -5.70
CA ARG A 61 -15.99 -10.95 -6.25
C ARG A 61 -14.68 -11.23 -5.51
N LEU A 62 -14.74 -11.34 -4.19
CA LEU A 62 -13.61 -11.75 -3.36
C LEU A 62 -13.14 -13.15 -3.78
N ALA A 63 -14.02 -14.16 -3.79
CA ALA A 63 -13.69 -15.53 -4.19
C ALA A 63 -13.07 -15.60 -5.61
N ALA A 64 -13.64 -14.86 -6.55
CA ALA A 64 -13.15 -14.74 -7.93
C ALA A 64 -11.75 -14.10 -8.00
N SER A 65 -11.49 -13.03 -7.23
CA SER A 65 -10.16 -12.41 -7.16
C SER A 65 -9.10 -13.40 -6.63
N GLN A 66 -9.45 -14.24 -5.65
CA GLN A 66 -8.56 -15.26 -5.10
C GLN A 66 -8.27 -16.34 -6.14
N LEU A 67 -9.31 -16.83 -6.80
CA LEU A 67 -9.19 -17.86 -7.83
C LEU A 67 -8.31 -17.37 -8.97
N LEU A 68 -8.57 -16.16 -9.46
CA LEU A 68 -7.86 -15.56 -10.58
C LEU A 68 -6.35 -15.42 -10.28
N ALA A 69 -5.99 -14.99 -9.07
CA ALA A 69 -4.59 -14.89 -8.64
C ALA A 69 -3.85 -16.24 -8.61
N LEU A 70 -4.57 -17.36 -8.50
CA LEU A 70 -3.99 -18.71 -8.47
C LEU A 70 -3.87 -19.36 -9.85
N VAL A 71 -4.62 -18.88 -10.85
CA VAL A 71 -4.64 -19.46 -12.21
C VAL A 71 -3.24 -19.65 -12.81
N PRO A 72 -2.29 -18.69 -12.71
CA PRO A 72 -0.96 -18.85 -13.30
C PRO A 72 -0.20 -20.08 -12.78
N ARG A 73 -0.55 -20.58 -11.59
CA ARG A 73 0.08 -21.78 -11.00
C ARG A 73 -0.16 -23.04 -11.82
N ALA A 74 -1.27 -23.11 -12.57
CA ALA A 74 -1.56 -24.27 -13.41
C ALA A 74 -0.53 -24.46 -14.54
N ALA A 75 -0.04 -23.35 -15.08
CA ALA A 75 1.09 -23.34 -16.01
C ALA A 75 2.42 -23.46 -15.24
N GLY A 76 2.58 -22.67 -14.18
CA GLY A 76 3.74 -22.70 -13.29
C GLY A 76 4.96 -21.95 -13.84
N ASP A 77 4.82 -21.19 -14.93
CA ASP A 77 5.87 -20.40 -15.54
C ASP A 77 5.68 -18.89 -15.30
N ALA A 78 6.78 -18.14 -15.41
CA ALA A 78 6.81 -16.70 -15.18
C ALA A 78 6.04 -15.91 -16.26
N GLY A 79 5.88 -16.46 -17.46
CA GLY A 79 5.16 -15.84 -18.57
C GLY A 79 3.66 -15.76 -18.28
N ALA A 80 3.07 -16.86 -17.84
CA ALA A 80 1.65 -16.92 -17.44
C ALA A 80 1.32 -15.96 -16.29
N TRP A 81 2.23 -15.84 -15.32
CA TRP A 81 2.10 -14.87 -14.22
C TRP A 81 2.17 -13.43 -14.75
N GLY A 82 3.19 -13.11 -15.55
CA GLY A 82 3.41 -11.77 -16.09
C GLY A 82 2.28 -11.32 -17.04
N ASP A 83 1.77 -12.24 -17.85
CA ASP A 83 0.66 -11.97 -18.77
C ASP A 83 -0.64 -11.69 -18.02
N LEU A 84 -0.99 -12.48 -17.00
CA LEU A 84 -2.16 -12.19 -16.18
C LEU A 84 -2.02 -10.84 -15.48
N CYS A 85 -0.84 -10.54 -14.92
CA CYS A 85 -0.60 -9.26 -14.26
C CYS A 85 -0.78 -8.07 -15.22
N GLN A 86 -0.26 -8.16 -16.45
CA GLN A 86 -0.45 -7.12 -17.47
C GLN A 86 -1.93 -6.96 -17.88
N ARG A 87 -2.69 -8.05 -17.99
CA ARG A 87 -4.13 -7.99 -18.26
C ARG A 87 -4.90 -7.32 -17.12
N LEU A 88 -4.57 -7.65 -15.87
CA LEU A 88 -5.16 -7.04 -14.67
C LEU A 88 -4.88 -5.52 -14.60
N LEU A 89 -3.63 -5.12 -14.82
CA LEU A 89 -3.21 -3.71 -14.82
C LEU A 89 -3.90 -2.92 -15.94
N THR A 90 -3.97 -3.50 -17.15
CA THR A 90 -4.67 -2.89 -18.29
C THR A 90 -6.15 -2.69 -17.98
N GLU A 91 -6.81 -3.70 -17.40
CA GLU A 91 -8.21 -3.61 -17.03
C GLU A 91 -8.44 -2.60 -15.88
N ALA A 92 -7.55 -2.53 -14.89
CA ALA A 92 -7.63 -1.57 -13.80
C ALA A 92 -7.57 -0.13 -14.31
N HIS A 93 -6.65 0.16 -15.24
CA HIS A 93 -6.60 1.45 -15.91
C HIS A 93 -7.87 1.78 -16.71
N ARG A 94 -8.52 0.77 -17.31
CA ARG A 94 -9.81 0.96 -18.00
C ARG A 94 -10.94 1.26 -17.02
N GLN A 95 -10.95 0.62 -15.85
CA GLN A 95 -11.94 0.93 -14.81
C GLN A 95 -11.75 2.34 -14.25
N LEU A 96 -10.50 2.80 -14.11
CA LEU A 96 -10.21 4.19 -13.72
C LEU A 96 -10.73 5.20 -14.75
N ASP A 97 -10.55 4.96 -16.05
CA ASP A 97 -11.08 5.89 -17.07
C ASP A 97 -12.61 6.05 -16.97
N VAL A 98 -13.32 4.97 -16.62
CA VAL A 98 -14.77 5.00 -16.44
C VAL A 98 -15.13 5.69 -15.12
N ALA A 99 -14.45 5.34 -14.02
CA ALA A 99 -14.76 5.85 -12.69
C ALA A 99 -14.40 7.34 -12.54
N PHE A 100 -13.32 7.78 -13.17
CA PHE A 100 -12.77 9.13 -13.03
C PHE A 100 -13.00 9.99 -14.28
N LEU A 101 -13.98 9.62 -15.11
CA LEU A 101 -14.28 10.29 -16.37
C LEU A 101 -14.43 11.81 -16.19
N GLY A 102 -13.55 12.56 -16.87
CA GLY A 102 -13.53 14.03 -16.83
C GLY A 102 -12.83 14.65 -15.62
N LEU A 103 -12.33 13.86 -14.67
CA LEU A 103 -11.74 14.34 -13.41
C LEU A 103 -10.21 14.21 -13.36
N GLU A 104 -9.60 13.35 -14.18
CA GLU A 104 -8.15 13.12 -14.18
C GLU A 104 -7.34 14.17 -14.95
N ASP A 105 -6.09 14.35 -14.53
CA ASP A 105 -5.08 15.06 -15.32
C ASP A 105 -4.67 14.19 -16.54
N PRO A 106 -4.85 14.67 -17.78
CA PRO A 106 -4.52 13.91 -18.98
C PRO A 106 -3.03 13.58 -19.10
N ALA A 107 -2.13 14.42 -18.57
CA ALA A 107 -0.69 14.14 -18.60
C ALA A 107 -0.35 12.96 -17.69
N LEU A 108 -0.98 12.90 -16.52
CA LEU A 108 -0.85 11.80 -15.58
C LEU A 108 -1.38 10.49 -16.18
N VAL A 109 -2.55 10.50 -16.83
CA VAL A 109 -3.12 9.31 -17.51
C VAL A 109 -2.19 8.81 -18.61
N THR A 110 -1.67 9.72 -19.43
CA THR A 110 -0.74 9.39 -20.53
C THR A 110 0.55 8.76 -20.01
N SER A 111 1.16 9.38 -18.99
CA SER A 111 2.38 8.87 -18.35
C SER A 111 2.18 7.47 -17.75
N ALA A 112 1.02 7.22 -17.14
CA ALA A 112 0.73 5.93 -16.54
C ALA A 112 0.55 4.84 -17.60
N ARG A 113 -0.16 5.14 -18.68
CA ARG A 113 -0.39 4.19 -19.78
C ARG A 113 0.89 3.84 -20.55
N ALA A 114 1.85 4.77 -20.62
CA ALA A 114 3.15 4.50 -21.23
C ALA A 114 3.93 3.37 -20.54
N THR A 115 3.55 2.99 -19.31
CA THR A 115 4.17 1.87 -18.57
C THR A 115 3.56 0.50 -18.87
N LEU A 116 2.44 0.45 -19.61
CA LEU A 116 1.79 -0.80 -20.01
C LEU A 116 2.40 -1.37 -21.29
N LYS A 117 2.33 -2.69 -21.48
CA LYS A 117 2.69 -3.30 -22.76
C LYS A 117 1.75 -2.80 -23.88
N PRO A 118 2.28 -2.32 -25.02
CA PRO A 118 1.46 -1.86 -26.13
C PRO A 118 0.60 -3.02 -26.67
N GLY A 119 -0.69 -2.75 -26.91
CA GLY A 119 -1.64 -3.76 -27.42
C GLY A 119 -2.10 -4.82 -26.41
N GLY A 120 -1.84 -4.63 -25.11
CA GLY A 120 -2.32 -5.54 -24.07
C GLY A 120 -3.84 -5.77 -24.15
N MET A 121 -4.27 -7.03 -24.26
CA MET A 121 -5.69 -7.39 -24.14
C MET A 121 -6.17 -7.20 -22.70
N GLY A 122 -7.39 -6.70 -22.53
CA GLY A 122 -8.05 -6.68 -21.22
C GLY A 122 -8.33 -8.10 -20.70
N LEU A 123 -8.81 -8.19 -19.46
CA LEU A 123 -9.04 -9.46 -18.77
C LEU A 123 -10.02 -10.40 -19.50
N LEU A 124 -10.99 -9.82 -20.22
CA LEU A 124 -12.00 -10.54 -21.01
C LEU A 124 -11.70 -10.56 -22.52
N GLY A 125 -10.49 -10.17 -22.95
CA GLY A 125 -10.07 -10.26 -24.35
C GLY A 125 -10.54 -9.11 -25.27
N GLY A 126 -10.98 -7.98 -24.71
CA GLY A 126 -11.23 -6.77 -25.49
C GLY A 126 -9.92 -6.09 -25.90
N ALA A 127 -9.80 -5.68 -27.16
CA ALA A 127 -8.72 -4.80 -27.60
C ALA A 127 -8.78 -3.46 -26.84
N PRO A 128 -7.65 -2.78 -26.61
CA PRO A 128 -7.67 -1.41 -26.10
C PRO A 128 -8.37 -0.53 -27.15
N GLY A 129 -9.64 -0.24 -26.92
CA GLY A 129 -10.37 0.73 -27.75
C GLY A 129 -9.70 2.10 -27.63
N PRO A 130 -9.74 2.94 -28.68
CA PRO A 130 -9.18 4.29 -28.62
C PRO A 130 -9.78 5.07 -27.44
N PRO A 131 -9.02 5.97 -26.78
CA PRO A 131 -9.63 6.95 -25.89
C PRO A 131 -10.57 7.80 -26.75
N SER A 132 -11.82 7.93 -26.33
CA SER A 132 -12.93 8.60 -27.03
C SER A 132 -13.60 7.80 -28.17
N ALA A 133 -14.68 7.10 -27.81
CA ALA A 133 -15.92 7.33 -28.52
C ALA A 133 -16.60 8.48 -27.78
N GLY A 134 -16.91 9.57 -28.49
CA GLY A 134 -17.50 10.78 -27.90
C GLY A 134 -18.80 10.53 -27.12
N PRO A 135 -19.35 11.57 -26.46
CA PRO A 135 -20.52 11.48 -25.57
C PRO A 135 -21.78 10.84 -26.20
N ALA A 136 -21.80 10.59 -27.51
CA ALA A 136 -22.90 9.95 -28.22
C ALA A 136 -23.00 8.41 -28.03
N ALA A 137 -21.91 7.70 -27.66
CA ALA A 137 -21.98 6.25 -27.43
C ALA A 137 -22.36 5.88 -25.98
N ALA A 138 -22.37 6.86 -25.06
CA ALA A 138 -22.80 6.72 -23.67
C ALA A 138 -24.31 6.99 -23.47
N ALA A 139 -25.05 7.27 -24.54
CA ALA A 139 -26.47 7.63 -24.48
C ALA A 139 -27.44 6.44 -24.44
N GLY A 140 -26.95 5.20 -24.42
CA GLY A 140 -27.76 3.99 -24.35
C GLY A 140 -27.61 3.25 -23.02
N ALA A 141 -28.57 3.47 -22.12
CA ALA A 141 -28.81 2.73 -20.86
C ALA A 141 -27.86 2.99 -19.67
N GLY A 142 -28.30 3.87 -18.74
CA GLY A 142 -27.93 3.79 -17.33
C GLY A 142 -26.69 4.58 -16.87
N GLY A 143 -26.67 5.90 -17.10
CA GLY A 143 -25.54 6.79 -16.78
C GLY A 143 -25.11 6.91 -15.30
N GLY A 144 -25.76 6.23 -14.35
CA GLY A 144 -25.31 6.11 -12.96
C GLY A 144 -24.66 4.77 -12.61
N ALA A 145 -25.11 3.67 -13.21
CA ALA A 145 -24.69 2.32 -12.82
C ALA A 145 -23.25 1.96 -13.22
N GLY A 146 -22.69 2.67 -14.21
CA GLY A 146 -21.34 2.43 -14.71
C GLY A 146 -20.23 2.77 -13.70
N GLY A 147 -20.41 3.83 -12.90
CA GLY A 147 -19.44 4.36 -11.94
C GLY A 147 -19.23 3.43 -10.74
N ALA A 148 -20.28 3.18 -9.95
CA ALA A 148 -20.24 2.20 -8.86
C ALA A 148 -19.73 0.82 -9.31
N ALA A 149 -20.20 0.32 -10.46
CA ALA A 149 -19.72 -0.96 -10.99
C ALA A 149 -18.23 -0.91 -11.35
N ALA A 150 -17.72 0.20 -11.89
CA ALA A 150 -16.29 0.38 -12.17
C ALA A 150 -15.45 0.43 -10.88
N LEU A 151 -15.90 1.16 -9.86
CA LEU A 151 -15.22 1.25 -8.56
C LEU A 151 -15.17 -0.11 -7.85
N ALA A 152 -16.28 -0.83 -7.83
CA ALA A 152 -16.32 -2.17 -7.25
C ALA A 152 -15.42 -3.16 -8.01
N ARG A 153 -15.33 -3.03 -9.35
CA ARG A 153 -14.43 -3.86 -10.17
C ARG A 153 -12.98 -3.53 -9.90
N LEU A 154 -12.65 -2.25 -9.80
CA LEU A 154 -11.32 -1.77 -9.46
C LEU A 154 -10.86 -2.33 -8.10
N GLY A 155 -11.72 -2.29 -7.07
CA GLY A 155 -11.41 -2.91 -5.77
C GLY A 155 -11.02 -4.39 -5.91
N GLY A 156 -11.84 -5.19 -6.60
CA GLY A 156 -11.52 -6.60 -6.85
C GLY A 156 -10.26 -6.84 -7.68
N LEU A 157 -9.92 -5.92 -8.60
CA LEU A 157 -8.66 -5.99 -9.36
C LEU A 157 -7.45 -5.68 -8.47
N LEU A 158 -7.54 -4.70 -7.57
CA LEU A 158 -6.49 -4.39 -6.60
C LEU A 158 -6.27 -5.56 -5.63
N ASP A 159 -7.35 -6.16 -5.10
CA ASP A 159 -7.28 -7.36 -4.26
C ASP A 159 -6.61 -8.53 -4.99
N CYS A 160 -6.93 -8.71 -6.29
CA CYS A 160 -6.33 -9.74 -7.12
C CYS A 160 -4.82 -9.50 -7.32
N LEU A 161 -4.42 -8.25 -7.60
CA LEU A 161 -3.01 -7.87 -7.73
C LEU A 161 -2.24 -8.09 -6.42
N GLU A 162 -2.81 -7.72 -5.29
CA GLU A 162 -2.19 -7.94 -3.97
C GLU A 162 -1.93 -9.43 -3.71
N ARG A 163 -2.94 -10.26 -3.97
CA ARG A 163 -2.84 -11.72 -3.83
C ARG A 163 -1.86 -12.34 -4.81
N LEU A 164 -1.79 -11.81 -6.03
CA LEU A 164 -0.86 -12.26 -7.05
C LEU A 164 0.60 -11.95 -6.66
N LEU A 165 0.84 -10.82 -5.97
CA LEU A 165 2.16 -10.41 -5.47
C LEU A 165 2.58 -11.16 -4.19
N THR A 166 1.63 -11.48 -3.31
CA THR A 166 1.91 -12.15 -2.01
C THR A 166 1.87 -13.67 -2.10
N GLY A 167 1.23 -14.23 -3.13
CA GLY A 167 1.13 -15.66 -3.34
C GLY A 167 2.48 -16.30 -3.64
N ALA A 168 2.80 -17.39 -2.95
CA ALA A 168 3.94 -18.22 -3.32
C ALA A 168 3.80 -18.67 -4.79
N PHE A 169 4.89 -18.66 -5.54
CA PHE A 169 4.92 -19.10 -6.93
C PHE A 169 6.10 -20.05 -7.15
N PRO A 170 5.96 -21.10 -7.99
CA PRO A 170 7.00 -22.13 -8.14
C PRO A 170 8.29 -21.62 -8.80
N VAL A 171 8.27 -20.45 -9.45
CA VAL A 171 9.43 -19.86 -10.11
C VAL A 171 9.56 -18.37 -9.75
N ALA A 172 10.75 -17.80 -9.92
CA ALA A 172 10.95 -16.36 -9.82
C ALA A 172 10.17 -15.63 -10.92
N VAL A 173 9.49 -14.54 -10.58
CA VAL A 173 8.65 -13.75 -11.50
C VAL A 173 9.13 -12.31 -11.59
N PRO A 174 9.01 -11.66 -12.77
CA PRO A 174 9.38 -10.26 -12.93
C PRO A 174 8.34 -9.35 -12.26
N LEU A 175 8.75 -8.61 -11.23
CA LEU A 175 7.86 -7.68 -10.52
C LEU A 175 7.57 -6.43 -11.38
N PRO A 176 6.29 -6.11 -11.68
CA PRO A 176 5.90 -4.96 -12.50
C PRO A 176 5.84 -3.67 -11.65
N GLY A 177 6.92 -3.38 -10.93
CA GLY A 177 6.93 -2.31 -9.92
C GLY A 177 6.56 -0.95 -10.48
N GLY A 178 7.13 -0.56 -11.63
CA GLY A 178 6.84 0.72 -12.28
C GLY A 178 5.38 0.84 -12.74
N THR A 179 4.83 -0.22 -13.33
CA THR A 179 3.46 -0.24 -13.84
C THR A 179 2.43 -0.24 -12.70
N VAL A 180 2.67 -0.98 -11.62
CA VAL A 180 1.84 -0.92 -10.40
C VAL A 180 1.91 0.47 -9.78
N LEU A 181 3.10 1.04 -9.63
CA LEU A 181 3.25 2.39 -9.06
C LEU A 181 2.51 3.45 -9.88
N ALA A 182 2.52 3.34 -11.21
CA ALA A 182 1.80 4.24 -12.11
C ALA A 182 0.27 4.15 -11.92
N LEU A 183 -0.27 2.94 -11.75
CA LEU A 183 -1.68 2.72 -11.40
C LEU A 183 -2.02 3.35 -10.05
N LEU A 184 -1.21 3.07 -9.03
CA LEU A 184 -1.43 3.58 -7.68
C LEU A 184 -1.34 5.11 -7.61
N ARG A 185 -0.45 5.72 -8.41
CA ARG A 185 -0.38 7.17 -8.54
C ARG A 185 -1.66 7.77 -9.11
N ARG A 186 -2.31 7.14 -10.10
CA ARG A 186 -3.63 7.57 -10.60
C ARG A 186 -4.68 7.51 -9.51
N VAL A 187 -4.74 6.41 -8.78
CA VAL A 187 -5.69 6.21 -7.68
C VAL A 187 -5.51 7.28 -6.61
N LEU A 188 -4.28 7.45 -6.10
CA LEU A 188 -3.97 8.38 -4.99
C LEU A 188 -3.97 9.86 -5.37
N ALA A 189 -3.94 10.18 -6.67
CA ALA A 189 -4.06 11.55 -7.17
C ALA A 189 -5.52 12.02 -7.21
N MET A 190 -6.50 11.11 -7.15
CA MET A 190 -7.91 11.48 -7.19
C MET A 190 -8.36 11.96 -5.81
N ASP A 191 -8.82 13.20 -5.74
CA ASP A 191 -9.45 13.78 -4.56
C ASP A 191 -10.60 14.71 -5.00
N THR A 192 -11.01 15.64 -4.14
CA THR A 192 -12.10 16.60 -4.44
C THR A 192 -11.61 17.89 -5.12
N ALA A 193 -10.29 18.12 -5.21
CA ALA A 193 -9.70 19.30 -5.82
C ALA A 193 -10.04 19.46 -7.32
N PRO A 194 -10.15 18.40 -8.15
CA PRO A 194 -10.55 18.52 -9.54
C PRO A 194 -11.80 19.34 -9.79
N VAL A 195 -12.80 19.25 -8.92
CA VAL A 195 -14.04 20.03 -9.05
C VAL A 195 -13.81 21.50 -8.68
N ALA A 196 -12.96 21.77 -7.69
CA ALA A 196 -12.55 23.14 -7.37
C ALA A 196 -11.72 23.78 -8.50
N GLU A 197 -10.99 22.97 -9.28
CA GLU A 197 -10.26 23.37 -10.49
C GLU A 197 -11.14 23.50 -11.75
N GLY A 198 -12.46 23.34 -11.62
CA GLY A 198 -13.42 23.50 -12.71
C GLY A 198 -13.63 22.25 -13.59
N ARG A 199 -13.09 21.08 -13.19
CA ARG A 199 -13.42 19.81 -13.86
C ARG A 199 -14.84 19.38 -13.50
N VAL A 200 -15.60 18.92 -14.49
CA VAL A 200 -17.02 18.58 -14.32
C VAL A 200 -17.18 17.06 -14.31
N PRO A 201 -17.75 16.47 -13.23
CA PRO A 201 -18.01 15.03 -13.19
C PRO A 201 -19.13 14.65 -14.16
N ALA A 202 -19.13 13.39 -14.62
CA ALA A 202 -20.14 12.87 -15.54
C ALA A 202 -21.58 12.97 -15.01
N SER A 203 -21.78 12.80 -13.69
CA SER A 203 -23.04 13.06 -13.02
C SER A 203 -22.83 13.32 -11.53
N ALA A 204 -23.79 14.01 -10.88
CA ALA A 204 -23.74 14.27 -9.44
C ALA A 204 -23.82 12.97 -8.62
N SER A 205 -24.61 11.98 -9.05
CA SER A 205 -24.72 10.69 -8.36
C SER A 205 -23.44 9.87 -8.48
N ALA A 206 -22.83 9.79 -9.67
CA ALA A 206 -21.57 9.09 -9.86
C ALA A 206 -20.42 9.76 -9.08
N TYR A 207 -20.43 11.09 -8.97
CA TYR A 207 -19.46 11.82 -8.16
C TYR A 207 -19.62 11.54 -6.66
N ALA A 208 -20.85 11.46 -6.15
CA ALA A 208 -21.11 11.09 -4.76
C ALA A 208 -20.66 9.65 -4.46
N GLU A 209 -20.94 8.71 -5.37
CA GLU A 209 -20.45 7.32 -5.28
C GLU A 209 -18.92 7.27 -5.26
N LEU A 210 -18.26 8.01 -6.17
CA LEU A 210 -16.81 8.12 -6.21
C LEU A 210 -16.23 8.63 -4.88
N ILE A 211 -16.72 9.76 -4.38
CA ILE A 211 -16.25 10.36 -3.13
C ILE A 211 -16.41 9.37 -1.97
N SER A 212 -17.55 8.69 -1.87
CA SER A 212 -17.78 7.71 -0.80
C SER A 212 -16.89 6.47 -0.90
N ALA A 213 -16.46 6.09 -2.10
CA ALA A 213 -15.56 4.95 -2.33
C ALA A 213 -14.06 5.29 -2.20
N LEU A 214 -13.68 6.57 -2.40
CA LEU A 214 -12.29 7.01 -2.47
C LEU A 214 -11.44 6.61 -1.27
N PRO A 215 -11.89 6.74 -0.01
CA PRO A 215 -11.04 6.38 1.13
C PRO A 215 -10.67 4.90 1.18
N ALA A 216 -11.64 4.01 0.91
CA ALA A 216 -11.38 2.57 0.82
C ALA A 216 -10.43 2.26 -0.34
N LEU A 217 -10.60 2.93 -1.47
CA LEU A 217 -9.73 2.79 -2.62
C LEU A 217 -8.29 3.28 -2.35
N HIS A 218 -8.11 4.40 -1.65
CA HIS A 218 -6.81 4.90 -1.21
C HIS A 218 -6.14 3.96 -0.21
N ALA A 219 -6.89 3.42 0.75
CA ALA A 219 -6.37 2.45 1.70
C ALA A 219 -5.88 1.18 0.98
N ALA A 220 -6.68 0.64 0.05
CA ALA A 220 -6.30 -0.50 -0.77
C ALA A 220 -5.06 -0.20 -1.64
N ALA A 221 -4.97 0.99 -2.23
CA ALA A 221 -3.82 1.42 -3.01
C ALA A 221 -2.53 1.51 -2.18
N LEU A 222 -2.60 2.05 -0.97
CA LEU A 222 -1.47 2.13 -0.05
C LEU A 222 -1.06 0.75 0.46
N GLY A 223 -2.03 -0.13 0.77
CA GLY A 223 -1.78 -1.53 1.12
C GLY A 223 -1.05 -2.27 0.00
N LEU A 224 -1.51 -2.11 -1.25
CA LEU A 224 -0.84 -2.70 -2.41
C LEU A 224 0.59 -2.15 -2.61
N LEU A 225 0.81 -0.85 -2.39
CA LEU A 225 2.15 -0.26 -2.46
C LEU A 225 3.08 -0.82 -1.37
N GLN A 226 2.57 -0.94 -0.14
CA GLN A 226 3.30 -1.52 0.98
C GLN A 226 3.68 -2.98 0.68
N THR A 227 2.71 -3.76 0.20
CA THR A 227 2.91 -5.16 -0.23
C THR A 227 3.96 -5.27 -1.34
N LEU A 228 3.87 -4.42 -2.36
CA LEU A 228 4.84 -4.40 -3.46
C LEU A 228 6.26 -4.16 -2.93
N LEU A 229 6.46 -3.17 -2.06
CA LEU A 229 7.76 -2.86 -1.46
C LEU A 229 8.28 -3.98 -0.57
N ALA A 230 7.40 -4.59 0.24
CA ALA A 230 7.76 -5.68 1.14
C ALA A 230 8.22 -6.94 0.36
N VAL A 231 7.53 -7.26 -0.73
CA VAL A 231 7.86 -8.42 -1.59
C VAL A 231 9.08 -8.13 -2.46
N GLY A 232 9.17 -6.95 -3.07
CA GLY A 232 10.24 -6.63 -4.02
C GLY A 232 11.58 -6.27 -3.38
N ARG A 233 11.59 -5.85 -2.11
CA ARG A 233 12.82 -5.54 -1.35
C ARG A 233 13.82 -4.72 -2.18
N GLY A 234 15.08 -5.14 -2.25
CA GLY A 234 16.14 -4.46 -3.00
C GLY A 234 15.87 -4.32 -4.50
N ALA A 235 15.05 -5.19 -5.11
CA ALA A 235 14.71 -5.08 -6.53
C ALA A 235 13.89 -3.82 -6.85
N LEU A 236 13.27 -3.20 -5.84
CA LEU A 236 12.49 -1.98 -5.97
C LEU A 236 13.19 -0.75 -5.41
N ALA A 237 14.50 -0.83 -5.14
CA ALA A 237 15.30 0.32 -4.71
C ALA A 237 15.11 1.56 -5.61
N PRO A 238 15.06 1.45 -6.96
CA PRO A 238 14.83 2.60 -7.84
C PRO A 238 13.45 3.27 -7.65
N LEU A 239 12.48 2.55 -7.07
CA LEU A 239 11.11 3.01 -6.87
C LEU A 239 10.86 3.54 -5.45
N GLN A 240 11.82 3.42 -4.53
CA GLN A 240 11.67 3.87 -3.14
C GLN A 240 11.43 5.37 -3.04
N GLY A 241 12.20 6.18 -3.78
CA GLY A 241 12.02 7.64 -3.81
C GLY A 241 10.64 8.07 -4.33
N PRO A 242 10.22 7.62 -5.53
CA PRO A 242 8.88 7.85 -6.04
C PRO A 242 7.76 7.39 -5.09
N ALA A 243 7.89 6.22 -4.46
CA ALA A 243 6.90 5.72 -3.49
C ALA A 243 6.85 6.59 -2.22
N CYS A 244 8.00 7.05 -1.73
CA CYS A 244 8.10 7.97 -0.60
C CYS A 244 7.45 9.32 -0.92
N ALA A 245 7.69 9.86 -2.11
CA ALA A 245 7.06 11.09 -2.57
C ALA A 245 5.52 10.96 -2.57
N LEU A 246 4.97 9.85 -3.10
CA LEU A 246 3.53 9.61 -3.08
C LEU A 246 2.95 9.57 -1.65
N ALA A 247 3.59 8.84 -0.73
CA ALA A 247 3.16 8.76 0.66
C ALA A 247 3.20 10.13 1.35
N CYS A 248 4.30 10.88 1.15
CA CYS A 248 4.47 12.21 1.72
C CYS A 248 3.44 13.21 1.17
N ASP A 249 3.20 13.18 -0.14
CA ASP A 249 2.25 14.07 -0.80
C ASP A 249 0.83 13.83 -0.30
N LEU A 250 0.44 12.56 -0.13
CA LEU A 250 -0.86 12.20 0.44
C LEU A 250 -1.00 12.70 1.89
N LEU A 251 -0.02 12.42 2.75
CA LEU A 251 -0.04 12.88 4.15
C LEU A 251 -0.14 14.41 4.24
N ARG A 252 0.57 15.14 3.36
CA ARG A 252 0.47 16.60 3.28
C ARG A 252 -0.91 17.08 2.85
N ARG A 253 -1.52 16.46 1.84
CA ARG A 253 -2.89 16.81 1.40
C ARG A 253 -3.90 16.58 2.52
N LEU A 254 -3.79 15.44 3.21
CA LEU A 254 -4.65 15.11 4.35
C LEU A 254 -4.48 16.09 5.52
N ALA A 255 -3.25 16.54 5.77
CA ALA A 255 -2.96 17.56 6.78
C ALA A 255 -3.50 18.95 6.40
N ALA A 256 -3.39 19.35 5.12
CA ALA A 256 -3.79 20.68 4.65
C ALA A 256 -5.31 20.87 4.58
N GLY A 257 -6.08 19.82 4.28
CA GLY A 257 -7.51 19.90 4.07
C GLY A 257 -8.40 19.32 5.18
N GLY A 258 -7.81 18.64 6.17
CA GLY A 258 -8.53 17.73 7.04
C GLY A 258 -9.22 16.61 6.24
N ALA A 259 -9.77 15.60 6.92
CA ALA A 259 -10.57 14.53 6.32
C ALA A 259 -11.70 15.01 5.38
N ARG A 260 -12.07 16.30 5.47
CA ARG A 260 -13.07 17.01 4.65
C ARG A 260 -12.74 17.08 3.16
N THR A 261 -11.47 17.03 2.76
CA THR A 261 -11.10 16.96 1.33
C THR A 261 -11.35 15.58 0.70
N LEU A 262 -11.55 14.54 1.52
CA LEU A 262 -11.98 13.23 1.02
C LEU A 262 -13.50 13.05 1.06
N VAL A 263 -14.27 13.98 1.67
CA VAL A 263 -15.72 13.89 1.82
C VAL A 263 -16.36 15.27 1.60
N VAL A 264 -16.91 15.51 0.41
CA VAL A 264 -17.74 16.69 0.15
C VAL A 264 -19.06 16.58 0.92
N ALA A 265 -19.46 17.73 1.48
CA ALA A 265 -20.64 17.96 2.29
C ALA A 265 -21.97 17.52 1.62
N ALA A 266 -22.83 16.85 2.40
CA ALA A 266 -24.24 16.64 2.07
C ALA A 266 -25.11 16.84 3.32
N TRP A 267 -26.22 17.57 3.14
CA TRP A 267 -27.40 17.83 4.00
C TRP A 267 -27.34 17.48 5.52
N PRO A 268 -27.80 18.35 6.44
CA PRO A 268 -27.45 18.35 7.88
C PRO A 268 -27.60 17.02 8.65
N VAL A 269 -28.54 16.16 8.29
CA VAL A 269 -28.73 14.85 8.97
C VAL A 269 -27.81 13.76 8.41
N ARG A 270 -27.46 13.83 7.11
CA ARG A 270 -26.47 12.95 6.49
C ARG A 270 -25.05 13.42 6.79
N GLU A 271 -24.87 14.71 7.05
CA GLU A 271 -23.58 15.32 7.40
C GLU A 271 -22.96 14.69 8.65
N GLN A 272 -23.73 14.39 9.69
CA GLN A 272 -23.19 13.79 10.92
C GLN A 272 -22.76 12.32 10.71
N VAL A 273 -23.55 11.54 9.98
CA VAL A 273 -23.22 10.13 9.68
C VAL A 273 -22.05 10.04 8.69
N HIS A 274 -22.00 10.94 7.70
CA HIS A 274 -20.90 11.02 6.75
C HIS A 274 -19.64 11.60 7.38
N ALA A 275 -19.72 12.62 8.24
CA ALA A 275 -18.55 13.18 8.93
C ALA A 275 -17.91 12.15 9.85
N PHE A 276 -18.72 11.40 10.61
CA PHE A 276 -18.23 10.32 11.44
C PHE A 276 -17.53 9.22 10.63
N SER A 277 -18.17 8.78 9.54
CA SER A 277 -17.58 7.79 8.63
C SER A 277 -16.33 8.34 7.92
N ALA A 278 -16.31 9.64 7.60
CA ALA A 278 -15.18 10.34 6.99
C ALA A 278 -13.96 10.36 7.90
N ASP A 279 -14.17 10.61 9.20
CA ASP A 279 -13.08 10.68 10.18
C ASP A 279 -12.44 9.30 10.38
N VAL A 280 -13.26 8.24 10.48
CA VAL A 280 -12.77 6.84 10.58
C VAL A 280 -12.03 6.43 9.31
N LEU A 281 -12.58 6.73 8.14
CA LEU A 281 -11.97 6.40 6.86
C LEU A 281 -10.70 7.21 6.58
N ALA A 282 -10.67 8.49 6.97
CA ALA A 282 -9.45 9.30 6.89
C ALA A 282 -8.37 8.81 7.85
N ALA A 283 -8.73 8.39 9.07
CA ALA A 283 -7.81 7.75 9.99
C ALA A 283 -7.25 6.43 9.42
N ALA A 284 -8.06 5.64 8.73
CA ALA A 284 -7.62 4.43 8.03
C ALA A 284 -6.60 4.75 6.92
N VAL A 285 -6.88 5.74 6.06
CA VAL A 285 -5.96 6.16 4.99
C VAL A 285 -4.66 6.73 5.59
N GLN A 286 -4.74 7.57 6.61
CA GLN A 286 -3.56 8.12 7.30
C GLN A 286 -2.74 7.01 7.95
N SER A 287 -3.38 6.06 8.64
CA SER A 287 -2.72 4.90 9.24
C SER A 287 -2.01 4.05 8.19
N ALA A 288 -2.67 3.76 7.06
CA ALA A 288 -2.06 3.04 5.93
C ALA A 288 -0.86 3.81 5.35
N ALA A 289 -0.98 5.14 5.18
CA ALA A 289 0.10 5.97 4.66
C ALA A 289 1.30 6.01 5.62
N LEU A 290 1.06 6.05 6.94
CA LEU A 290 2.11 5.99 7.96
C LEU A 290 2.78 4.62 8.03
N ARG A 291 2.03 3.52 7.88
CA ARG A 291 2.59 2.15 7.78
C ARG A 291 3.45 1.99 6.52
N LEU A 292 3.03 2.59 5.40
CA LEU A 292 3.83 2.65 4.18
C LEU A 292 5.12 3.45 4.41
N LEU A 293 5.03 4.61 5.08
CA LEU A 293 6.18 5.45 5.39
C LEU A 293 7.17 4.72 6.31
N GLU A 294 6.68 4.03 7.34
CA GLU A 294 7.46 3.14 8.20
C GLU A 294 8.22 2.10 7.37
N ALA A 295 7.52 1.37 6.50
CA ALA A 295 8.12 0.33 5.67
C ALA A 295 9.20 0.88 4.72
N LEU A 296 8.97 2.06 4.14
CA LEU A 296 9.95 2.73 3.27
C LEU A 296 11.21 3.15 4.04
N LEU A 297 11.04 3.73 5.22
CA LEU A 297 12.16 4.16 6.08
C LEU A 297 12.98 2.96 6.57
N GLN A 298 12.34 1.84 6.90
CA GLN A 298 13.01 0.60 7.29
C GLN A 298 13.74 -0.06 6.11
N ALA A 299 13.12 -0.12 4.94
CA ALA A 299 13.68 -0.84 3.78
C ALA A 299 14.76 -0.07 3.03
N GLY A 300 14.74 1.26 3.06
CA GLY A 300 15.59 2.10 2.22
C GLY A 300 15.72 3.53 2.71
N GLY A 301 15.53 3.78 4.00
CA GLY A 301 15.61 5.14 4.53
C GLY A 301 16.94 5.84 4.24
N ALA A 302 18.05 5.10 4.15
CA ALA A 302 19.38 5.62 3.84
C ALA A 302 19.62 5.84 2.33
N SER A 303 18.85 5.19 1.46
CA SER A 303 18.94 5.34 0.00
C SER A 303 18.03 6.45 -0.54
N LEU A 304 17.21 7.07 0.31
CA LEU A 304 16.37 8.20 -0.08
C LEU A 304 17.22 9.45 -0.34
N PRO A 305 16.91 10.25 -1.38
CA PRO A 305 17.47 11.59 -1.57
C PRO A 305 17.29 12.45 -0.31
N ALA A 306 18.29 13.26 0.04
CA ALA A 306 18.32 14.03 1.30
C ALA A 306 17.06 14.87 1.52
N GLU A 307 16.52 15.50 0.48
CA GLU A 307 15.28 16.27 0.55
C GLU A 307 14.06 15.39 0.86
N GLN A 308 13.93 14.25 0.18
CA GLN A 308 12.83 13.29 0.42
C GLN A 308 12.94 12.70 1.82
N ARG A 309 14.17 12.44 2.27
CA ARG A 309 14.43 11.94 3.61
C ARG A 309 14.03 12.95 4.68
N ALA A 310 14.46 14.19 4.56
CA ALA A 310 14.09 15.26 5.49
C ALA A 310 12.57 15.48 5.54
N ARG A 311 11.90 15.37 4.39
CA ARG A 311 10.44 15.46 4.29
C ARG A 311 9.74 14.30 5.02
N ALA A 312 10.21 13.07 4.81
CA ALA A 312 9.68 11.89 5.49
C ALA A 312 9.82 12.01 7.01
N ASP A 313 10.99 12.44 7.48
CA ASP A 313 11.29 12.63 8.90
C ASP A 313 10.35 13.69 9.52
N ALA A 314 10.17 14.83 8.85
CA ALA A 314 9.28 15.91 9.31
C ALA A 314 7.81 15.47 9.38
N LEU A 315 7.35 14.69 8.40
CA LEU A 315 5.97 14.17 8.39
C LEU A 315 5.72 13.13 9.49
N ALA A 316 6.66 12.21 9.71
CA ALA A 316 6.57 11.24 10.80
C ALA A 316 6.51 11.93 12.17
N ALA A 317 7.38 12.93 12.39
CA ALA A 317 7.38 13.74 13.60
C ALA A 317 6.08 14.54 13.79
N HIS A 318 5.61 15.20 12.73
CA HIS A 318 4.36 15.96 12.78
C HIS A 318 3.14 15.08 13.06
N ALA A 319 3.02 13.92 12.41
CA ALA A 319 1.91 12.99 12.63
C ALA A 319 1.92 12.43 14.07
N ALA A 320 3.09 12.08 14.60
CA ALA A 320 3.21 11.60 15.98
C ALA A 320 2.84 12.70 17.01
N ALA A 321 3.29 13.93 16.78
CA ALA A 321 2.97 15.06 17.67
C ALA A 321 1.47 15.42 17.63
N THR A 322 0.87 15.45 16.44
CA THR A 322 -0.57 15.79 16.29
C THR A 322 -1.47 14.71 16.88
N THR A 323 -1.15 13.43 16.70
CA THR A 323 -1.91 12.31 17.29
C THR A 323 -1.75 12.25 18.82
N ALA A 324 -0.56 12.58 19.36
CA ALA A 324 -0.34 12.70 20.80
C ALA A 324 -1.15 13.86 21.40
N ALA A 325 -1.10 15.04 20.78
CA ALA A 325 -1.87 16.21 21.21
C ALA A 325 -3.39 15.97 21.14
N ALA A 326 -3.87 15.23 20.12
CA ALA A 326 -5.27 14.82 20.03
C ALA A 326 -5.68 13.88 21.17
N ALA A 327 -4.84 12.88 21.49
CA ALA A 327 -5.10 11.98 22.60
C ALA A 327 -5.11 12.70 23.96
N GLU A 328 -4.25 13.70 24.15
CA GLU A 328 -4.23 14.51 25.37
C GLU A 328 -5.50 15.37 25.51
N ARG A 329 -5.98 15.98 24.43
CA ARG A 329 -7.27 16.71 24.44
C ARG A 329 -8.42 15.79 24.85
N LEU A 330 -8.50 14.60 24.26
CA LEU A 330 -9.52 13.61 24.61
C LEU A 330 -9.42 13.16 26.08
N ALA A 331 -8.20 13.02 26.63
CA ALA A 331 -8.00 12.69 28.04
C ALA A 331 -8.50 13.82 28.97
N ARG A 332 -8.21 15.09 28.65
CA ARG A 332 -8.70 16.24 29.44
C ARG A 332 -10.22 16.43 29.34
N GLU A 333 -10.80 16.18 28.18
CA GLU A 333 -12.26 16.16 27.98
C GLU A 333 -12.90 15.03 28.82
N ALA A 334 -12.21 13.90 28.98
CA ALA A 334 -12.68 12.81 29.81
C ALA A 334 -12.73 13.14 31.31
N GLU A 335 -11.77 13.92 31.78
CA GLU A 335 -11.66 14.39 33.16
C GLU A 335 -12.72 15.46 33.50
N THR A 336 -13.13 16.28 32.52
CA THR A 336 -14.03 17.42 32.71
C THR A 336 -15.51 17.12 32.37
N GLY A 337 -15.79 16.16 31.48
CA GLY A 337 -17.14 15.88 30.95
C GLY A 337 -17.88 14.70 31.60
N GLY A 338 -17.25 13.99 32.55
CA GLY A 338 -17.77 12.74 33.11
C GLY A 338 -17.45 11.54 32.23
N ARG A 339 -17.00 10.44 32.86
CA ARG A 339 -16.51 9.21 32.23
C ARG A 339 -17.44 8.64 31.14
N GLU A 340 -18.76 8.82 31.26
CA GLU A 340 -19.74 8.36 30.26
C GLU A 340 -19.77 9.20 28.98
N ARG A 341 -19.61 10.53 29.03
CA ARG A 341 -19.54 11.37 27.81
C ARG A 341 -18.21 11.22 27.11
N ALA A 342 -17.15 11.01 27.90
CA ALA A 342 -15.82 10.65 27.43
C ALA A 342 -15.80 9.28 26.75
N TRP A 343 -16.46 8.29 27.36
CA TRP A 343 -16.60 6.96 26.80
C TRP A 343 -17.53 6.94 25.60
N ALA A 344 -18.57 7.78 25.54
CA ALA A 344 -19.45 7.90 24.38
C ALA A 344 -18.77 8.61 23.20
N SER A 345 -17.95 9.64 23.44
CA SER A 345 -17.14 10.32 22.42
C SER A 345 -15.95 9.47 21.95
N ALA A 346 -15.31 8.74 22.85
CA ALA A 346 -14.32 7.73 22.51
C ALA A 346 -14.98 6.54 21.79
N SER A 347 -16.07 5.96 22.27
CA SER A 347 -16.76 4.84 21.58
C SER A 347 -17.31 5.24 20.21
N ALA A 348 -17.69 6.51 20.03
CA ALA A 348 -17.87 7.08 18.70
C ALA A 348 -16.52 7.03 17.96
N ALA A 349 -15.46 7.71 18.40
CA ALA A 349 -14.17 7.71 17.71
C ALA A 349 -13.47 6.32 17.55
N TYR A 350 -13.92 5.27 18.24
CA TYR A 350 -13.28 3.95 18.32
C TYR A 350 -14.04 2.84 17.58
N GLY A 351 -15.20 3.12 16.98
CA GLY A 351 -16.00 2.10 16.31
C GLY A 351 -16.64 1.14 17.32
N GLY A 352 -17.95 0.97 17.23
CA GLY A 352 -18.68 0.02 18.05
C GLY A 352 -18.07 -1.38 17.95
N GLN A 353 -17.99 -2.03 19.11
CA GLN A 353 -17.46 -3.37 19.32
C GLN A 353 -18.08 -4.38 18.34
N GLY A 354 -17.31 -4.83 17.34
CA GLY A 354 -17.69 -5.98 16.52
C GLY A 354 -17.21 -6.03 15.07
N ASP A 355 -16.64 -4.97 14.48
CA ASP A 355 -16.20 -5.02 13.07
C ASP A 355 -14.66 -5.00 12.96
N PRO A 356 -14.00 -6.04 12.40
CA PRO A 356 -12.54 -6.13 12.29
C PRO A 356 -11.88 -5.13 11.31
N GLY A 357 -12.59 -4.07 10.89
CA GLY A 357 -12.13 -3.09 9.90
C GLY A 357 -12.12 -1.62 10.35
N GLY A 358 -12.50 -1.29 11.60
CA GLY A 358 -12.55 0.09 12.09
C GLY A 358 -11.21 0.59 12.64
N VAL A 359 -10.44 1.35 11.84
CA VAL A 359 -9.19 1.98 12.31
C VAL A 359 -9.51 3.12 13.27
N GLY A 360 -9.37 2.88 14.57
CA GLY A 360 -9.58 3.90 15.60
C GLY A 360 -8.40 4.87 15.79
N ALA A 361 -8.64 5.95 16.53
CA ALA A 361 -7.61 6.87 17.03
C ALA A 361 -6.32 6.21 17.61
N PRO A 362 -6.38 5.08 18.36
CA PRO A 362 -5.18 4.44 18.90
C PRO A 362 -4.35 3.74 17.82
N GLU A 363 -4.98 3.20 16.77
CA GLU A 363 -4.26 2.58 15.66
C GLU A 363 -3.49 3.62 14.85
N LEU A 364 -4.13 4.76 14.59
CA LEU A 364 -3.49 5.90 13.93
C LEU A 364 -2.31 6.41 14.75
N ARG A 365 -2.47 6.57 16.07
CA ARG A 365 -1.38 6.96 16.97
C ARG A 365 -0.25 5.94 16.98
N ALA A 366 -0.57 4.64 17.05
CA ALA A 366 0.43 3.59 17.00
C ALA A 366 1.18 3.59 15.66
N ALA A 367 0.49 3.78 14.53
CA ALA A 367 1.12 3.91 13.21
C ALA A 367 2.04 5.13 13.13
N ALA A 368 1.62 6.28 13.67
CA ALA A 368 2.44 7.49 13.71
C ALA A 368 3.73 7.31 14.53
N LEU A 369 3.62 6.66 15.70
CA LEU A 369 4.79 6.36 16.54
C LEU A 369 5.73 5.34 15.89
N ARG A 370 5.21 4.32 15.18
CA ARG A 370 6.04 3.39 14.42
C ARG A 370 6.79 4.10 13.28
N ALA A 371 6.11 4.96 12.53
CA ALA A 371 6.74 5.76 11.48
C ALA A 371 7.83 6.69 12.05
N LEU A 372 7.58 7.33 13.19
CA LEU A 372 8.58 8.16 13.88
C LEU A 372 9.77 7.33 14.38
N ALA A 373 9.53 6.14 14.93
CA ALA A 373 10.59 5.23 15.34
C ALA A 373 11.44 4.80 14.14
N ALA A 374 10.81 4.41 13.02
CA ALA A 374 11.52 4.09 11.79
C ALA A 374 12.35 5.27 11.24
N SER A 375 11.81 6.49 11.32
CA SER A 375 12.55 7.71 10.96
C SER A 375 13.78 7.89 11.84
N VAL A 376 13.64 7.84 13.17
CA VAL A 376 14.77 8.12 14.08
C VAL A 376 15.81 7.00 14.07
N LEU A 377 15.40 5.75 13.87
CA LEU A 377 16.29 4.58 13.91
C LEU A 377 16.94 4.26 12.56
N ALA A 378 16.42 4.79 11.45
CA ALA A 378 17.00 4.51 10.15
C ALA A 378 18.41 5.12 10.02
N PRO A 379 19.35 4.42 9.36
CA PRO A 379 20.73 4.90 9.24
C PRO A 379 20.79 6.27 8.56
N ALA A 380 21.51 7.21 9.18
CA ALA A 380 21.75 8.54 8.65
C ALA A 380 23.18 8.99 8.98
N PRO A 381 23.82 9.81 8.13
CA PRO A 381 25.18 10.30 8.35
C PRO A 381 25.28 11.30 9.52
N HIS A 382 24.15 11.78 10.02
CA HIS A 382 24.07 12.74 11.13
C HIS A 382 23.02 12.29 12.14
N ARG A 383 23.06 12.90 13.32
CA ARG A 383 22.06 12.68 14.36
C ARG A 383 20.64 12.97 13.79
N PRO A 384 19.66 12.10 14.05
CA PRO A 384 18.29 12.33 13.59
C PRO A 384 17.70 13.62 14.21
N PRO A 385 17.15 14.54 13.39
CA PRO A 385 16.77 15.88 13.83
C PRO A 385 15.63 15.89 14.85
N PHE A 386 14.73 14.90 14.79
CA PHE A 386 13.56 14.81 15.66
C PHE A 386 13.75 13.86 16.86
N LEU A 387 14.97 13.39 17.15
CA LEU A 387 15.23 12.47 18.26
C LEU A 387 14.74 13.00 19.62
N PRO A 388 14.98 14.27 20.02
CA PRO A 388 14.49 14.77 21.30
C PRO A 388 12.96 14.72 21.42
N LEU A 389 12.27 15.16 20.37
CA LEU A 389 10.81 15.09 20.28
C LEU A 389 10.31 13.64 20.32
N ALA A 390 10.96 12.74 19.61
CA ALA A 390 10.59 11.33 19.58
C ALA A 390 10.68 10.67 20.96
N LEU A 391 11.76 10.93 21.70
CA LEU A 391 11.92 10.42 23.07
C LEU A 391 10.81 10.93 24.00
N GLU A 392 10.40 12.19 23.87
CA GLU A 392 9.27 12.74 24.62
C GLU A 392 7.96 12.02 24.26
N LEU A 393 7.64 11.91 22.97
CA LEU A 393 6.41 11.29 22.49
C LEU A 393 6.33 9.80 22.85
N PHE A 394 7.44 9.05 22.80
CA PHE A 394 7.46 7.65 23.25
C PHE A 394 7.23 7.53 24.76
N ARG A 395 7.82 8.40 25.58
CA ARG A 395 7.55 8.41 27.03
C ARG A 395 6.07 8.71 27.32
N GLN A 396 5.49 9.68 26.60
CA GLN A 396 4.05 9.95 26.68
C GLN A 396 3.21 8.75 26.23
N GLY A 397 3.68 7.99 25.23
CA GLY A 397 3.02 6.78 24.73
C GLY A 397 3.01 5.62 25.73
N LEU A 398 4.00 5.52 26.62
CA LEU A 398 3.99 4.54 27.73
C LEU A 398 2.87 4.78 28.74
N LEU A 399 2.37 6.01 28.83
CA LEU A 399 1.28 6.39 29.72
C LEU A 399 -0.10 6.20 29.06
N ALA A 400 -0.16 5.74 27.81
CA ALA A 400 -1.41 5.54 27.09
C ALA A 400 -2.18 4.32 27.59
N LEU A 401 -3.52 4.38 27.52
CA LEU A 401 -4.39 3.24 27.85
C LEU A 401 -4.40 2.15 26.77
N ALA A 402 -4.00 2.48 25.54
CA ALA A 402 -4.02 1.55 24.42
C ALA A 402 -2.75 0.66 24.41
N PRO A 403 -2.87 -0.67 24.50
CA PRO A 403 -1.72 -1.57 24.65
C PRO A 403 -0.75 -1.51 23.46
N ASP A 404 -1.26 -1.33 22.24
CA ASP A 404 -0.44 -1.20 21.03
C ASP A 404 0.47 0.04 21.08
N VAL A 405 -0.04 1.16 21.60
CA VAL A 405 0.71 2.41 21.74
C VAL A 405 1.83 2.23 22.75
N VAL A 406 1.55 1.56 23.87
CA VAL A 406 2.55 1.24 24.91
C VAL A 406 3.62 0.30 24.34
N ALA A 407 3.23 -0.77 23.66
CA ALA A 407 4.14 -1.75 23.09
C ALA A 407 5.06 -1.17 22.01
N VAL A 408 4.54 -0.29 21.15
CA VAL A 408 5.36 0.43 20.16
C VAL A 408 6.33 1.39 20.85
N SER A 409 5.84 2.17 21.82
CA SER A 409 6.65 3.17 22.51
C SER A 409 7.80 2.55 23.32
N GLY A 410 7.54 1.43 24.01
CA GLY A 410 8.57 0.70 24.76
C GLY A 410 9.67 0.15 23.86
N ARG A 411 9.29 -0.48 22.73
CA ARG A 411 10.27 -0.96 21.74
C ARG A 411 11.09 0.18 21.13
N ALA A 412 10.44 1.31 20.82
CA ALA A 412 11.12 2.46 20.24
C ALA A 412 12.12 3.10 21.20
N LEU A 413 11.78 3.23 22.49
CA LEU A 413 12.69 3.74 23.53
C LEU A 413 13.90 2.84 23.69
N ALA A 414 13.69 1.52 23.83
CA ALA A 414 14.78 0.55 23.93
C ALA A 414 15.72 0.62 22.71
N ALA A 415 15.16 0.75 21.50
CA ALA A 415 15.97 0.90 20.29
C ALA A 415 16.73 2.24 20.23
N CYS A 416 16.17 3.33 20.78
CA CYS A 416 16.84 4.63 20.83
C CYS A 416 18.02 4.67 21.82
N GLU A 417 18.09 3.76 22.81
CA GLU A 417 19.23 3.69 23.74
C GLU A 417 20.56 3.45 23.01
N ALA A 418 20.53 2.65 21.93
CA ALA A 418 21.70 2.41 21.09
C ALA A 418 22.23 3.71 20.42
N LEU A 419 21.34 4.67 20.14
CA LEU A 419 21.71 5.97 19.56
C LEU A 419 22.25 6.95 20.60
N LEU A 420 21.80 6.83 21.85
CA LEU A 420 22.22 7.68 22.96
C LEU A 420 23.55 7.19 23.58
N HIS A 421 23.80 5.89 23.51
CA HIS A 421 25.00 5.25 24.07
C HIS A 421 25.72 4.38 23.02
N PRO A 422 26.45 4.99 22.07
CA PRO A 422 27.11 4.26 20.97
C PRO A 422 28.09 3.17 21.42
N ARG A 423 28.54 3.20 22.69
CA ARG A 423 29.56 2.31 23.25
C ARG A 423 29.02 0.98 23.79
N LEU A 424 27.71 0.74 23.74
CA LEU A 424 27.10 -0.53 24.20
C LEU A 424 26.77 -1.52 23.05
N GLY A 425 26.93 -1.11 21.78
CA GLY A 425 26.54 -1.92 20.61
C GLY A 425 27.64 -2.82 20.01
N GLY A 426 28.85 -2.85 20.58
CA GLY A 426 30.01 -3.54 20.00
C GLY A 426 30.31 -4.94 20.54
N GLY A 427 29.42 -5.54 21.34
CA GLY A 427 29.78 -6.68 22.18
C GLY A 427 28.94 -7.94 22.03
N TYR A 428 28.48 -8.34 20.84
CA TYR A 428 27.88 -9.68 20.62
C TYR A 428 28.00 -10.17 19.16
N ALA A 429 29.06 -9.77 18.45
CA ALA A 429 29.35 -10.27 17.09
C ALA A 429 30.85 -10.60 16.93
N ALA A 430 31.31 -11.60 17.68
CA ALA A 430 32.50 -12.41 17.42
C ALA A 430 32.32 -13.64 18.33
N GLY A 431 31.97 -14.81 17.81
CA GLY A 431 32.96 -15.67 17.18
C GLY A 431 33.49 -16.59 18.27
N GLU A 432 32.74 -17.64 18.60
CA GLU A 432 33.33 -18.86 19.14
C GLU A 432 34.24 -19.42 18.05
N SER A 433 35.52 -19.09 18.15
CA SER A 433 36.61 -19.89 17.60
C SER A 433 37.67 -19.95 18.68
N GLU A 434 37.57 -20.99 19.50
CA GLU A 434 38.70 -21.54 20.22
C GLU A 434 39.79 -21.95 19.21
N ASP A 435 41.03 -21.97 19.72
CA ASP A 435 42.22 -22.59 19.14
C ASP A 435 42.94 -21.83 18.01
N SER A 436 44.03 -21.14 18.37
CA SER A 436 45.37 -21.54 17.89
C SER A 436 46.48 -20.72 18.56
N GLU A 437 47.40 -21.44 19.20
CA GLU A 437 48.68 -21.00 19.75
C GLU A 437 49.67 -20.54 18.66
N GLY A 438 50.20 -19.30 18.79
CA GLY A 438 51.54 -18.85 18.35
C GLY A 438 51.95 -18.99 16.86
N PRO A 439 53.16 -18.50 16.46
CA PRO A 439 54.20 -17.82 17.22
C PRO A 439 54.62 -16.43 16.67
N LEU A 440 55.44 -15.75 17.47
CA LEU A 440 56.11 -14.46 17.25
C LEU A 440 56.87 -14.36 15.91
N PRO A 441 56.95 -13.18 15.27
CA PRO A 441 57.83 -12.98 14.12
C PRO A 441 59.27 -12.69 14.57
N GLU A 442 60.19 -13.50 14.04
CA GLU A 442 61.63 -13.26 14.03
C GLU A 442 61.97 -11.98 13.28
N ILE A 443 62.87 -11.19 13.86
CA ILE A 443 63.47 -9.99 13.26
C ILE A 443 64.89 -10.39 12.86
N ASP A 444 65.13 -10.50 11.55
CA ASP A 444 66.43 -10.32 10.87
C ASP A 444 66.14 -10.45 9.36
N SER A 445 66.78 -9.81 8.39
CA SER A 445 67.96 -8.96 8.28
C SER A 445 67.96 -8.44 6.83
N GLY A 446 68.73 -7.39 6.51
CA GLY A 446 69.21 -7.21 5.13
C GLY A 446 69.04 -5.83 4.51
N LEU A 447 69.65 -4.80 5.09
CA LEU A 447 70.07 -3.62 4.32
C LEU A 447 71.47 -3.90 3.76
N SER A 448 71.50 -4.31 2.49
CA SER A 448 72.70 -4.31 1.66
C SER A 448 72.85 -2.91 1.05
N SER A 449 73.82 -2.13 1.52
CA SER A 449 74.33 -0.96 0.77
C SER A 449 75.57 -1.40 0.02
N SER A 450 75.45 -1.50 -1.30
CA SER A 450 76.60 -1.55 -2.20
C SER A 450 76.96 -0.12 -2.57
N ASP A 451 78.16 0.27 -2.16
CA ASP A 451 78.90 1.41 -2.66
C ASP A 451 79.41 1.16 -4.09
N GLU A 452 79.83 2.27 -4.71
CA GLU A 452 80.66 2.40 -5.92
C GLU A 452 80.00 2.11 -7.28
N GLU A 453 80.28 2.81 -8.37
CA GLU A 453 80.94 4.08 -8.71
C GLU A 453 80.90 4.07 -10.25
N SER A 454 80.46 5.15 -10.90
CA SER A 454 80.91 5.57 -12.24
C SER A 454 80.15 6.79 -12.72
N GLY A 455 80.75 7.95 -12.49
CA GLY A 455 80.55 9.13 -13.31
C GLY A 455 81.73 9.28 -14.28
N ILE A 456 81.44 9.65 -15.53
CA ILE A 456 82.36 10.33 -16.45
C ILE A 456 81.55 11.39 -17.21
N GLU A 457 82.20 12.54 -17.45
CA GLU A 457 81.81 13.82 -18.08
C GLU A 457 81.28 14.86 -17.07
N GLU A 458 82.00 15.96 -16.76
CA GLU A 458 83.17 16.63 -17.36
C GLU A 458 84.06 17.29 -16.28
#